data_AF-A0A537E116-F1
#
_entry.id   AF-A0A537E116-F1
#
_cell.length_a   1.000
_cell.length_b   1.000
_cell.length_c   1.000
_cell.angle_alpha   90.00
_cell.angle_beta   90.00
_cell.angle_gamma   90.00
#
_symmetry.space_group_name_H-M   'P 1'
#
loop_
_entity.id
_entity.type
_entity.pdbx_description
1 polymer ?
#
loop_
_entity_poly.entity_id
_entity_poly.type
_entity_poly.pdbx_seq_one_letter_code
_entity_poly.pdbx_strand_id
1 'polypeptide(L)' 'MFQRVPTGIPELDDVIEGGLPKAGLFLVAGTPGSGKTAFSAKFLYEGDPQGRQRDLRLLR' A
#
# COMPACT_ATOMS: atom_id res chain seq x y z
N MET A 1 10.35 -0.46 17.03
CA MET A 1 9.07 -0.69 16.33
C MET A 1 9.09 0.13 15.05
N PHE A 2 8.80 -0.43 13.88
CA PHE A 2 8.84 0.30 12.61
C PHE A 2 7.62 1.22 12.48
N GLN A 3 7.81 2.43 11.94
CA GLN A 3 6.68 3.30 11.57
C GLN A 3 5.87 2.62 10.45
N ARG A 4 4.55 2.50 10.59
CA ARG A 4 3.67 1.89 9.58
C ARG A 4 2.83 2.94 8.85
N VAL A 5 2.41 2.61 7.64
CA VAL A 5 1.59 3.44 6.75
C VAL A 5 0.31 2.67 6.39
N PRO A 6 -0.88 3.17 6.77
CA PRO A 6 -2.16 2.52 6.45
C PRO A 6 -2.33 2.33 4.94
N THR A 7 -2.84 1.20 4.51
CA THR A 7 -3.05 0.89 3.09
C THR A 7 -4.26 1.60 2.49
N GLY A 8 -5.18 2.09 3.33
CA GLY A 8 -6.47 2.63 2.91
C GLY A 8 -7.52 1.54 2.65
N ILE A 9 -7.21 0.30 3.04
CA ILE A 9 -8.12 -0.84 3.05
C ILE A 9 -8.22 -1.28 4.51
N PRO A 10 -9.25 -0.86 5.26
CA PRO A 10 -9.34 -1.08 6.71
C PRO A 10 -9.17 -2.55 7.09
N GLU A 11 -9.82 -3.45 6.36
CA GLU A 11 -9.78 -4.89 6.62
C GLU A 11 -8.39 -5.48 6.40
N LEU A 12 -7.62 -4.92 5.46
CA LEU A 12 -6.24 -5.33 5.25
C LEU A 12 -5.34 -4.78 6.35
N ASP A 13 -5.52 -3.51 6.72
CA ASP A 13 -4.75 -2.86 7.77
C ASP A 13 -4.89 -3.59 9.11
N ASP A 14 -6.09 -4.08 9.44
CA ASP A 14 -6.31 -4.93 10.62
C ASP A 14 -5.49 -6.23 10.59
N VAL A 15 -5.34 -6.84 9.40
CA VAL A 15 -4.56 -8.08 9.20
C VAL A 15 -3.06 -7.83 9.23
N ILE A 16 -2.58 -6.64 8.83
CA ILE A 16 -1.15 -6.33 8.72
C ILE A 16 -0.64 -5.36 9.80
N GLU A 17 -1.28 -5.35 10.98
CA GLU A 17 -0.90 -4.56 12.15
C GLU A 17 -0.93 -3.04 11.92
N GLY A 18 -1.96 -2.54 11.25
CA GLY A 18 -2.19 -1.11 11.00
C GLY A 18 -1.47 -0.54 9.77
N GLY A 19 -0.90 -1.41 8.92
CA GLY A 19 -0.40 -1.01 7.59
C GLY A 19 1.01 -1.51 7.26
N LEU A 20 1.53 -1.06 6.11
CA LEU A 20 2.83 -1.46 5.61
C LEU A 20 3.97 -0.73 6.34
N PRO A 21 5.08 -1.39 6.69
CA PRO A 21 6.28 -0.73 7.18
C PRO A 21 6.76 0.40 6.26
N LYS A 22 7.01 1.58 6.83
CA LYS A 22 7.50 2.75 6.10
C LYS A 22 8.88 2.47 5.52
N ALA A 23 9.12 2.97 4.30
CA ALA A 23 10.36 2.77 3.55
C ALA A 23 10.70 1.30 3.26
N GLY A 24 9.70 0.42 3.24
CA GLY A 24 9.84 -0.98 2.81
C GLY A 24 9.65 -1.18 1.30
N LEU A 25 10.21 -2.27 0.78
CA LEU A 25 9.92 -2.78 -0.57
C LEU A 25 8.90 -3.92 -0.44
N PHE A 26 7.76 -3.80 -1.12
CA PHE A 26 6.66 -4.77 -1.05
C PHE A 26 6.33 -5.35 -2.41
N LEU A 27 6.19 -6.67 -2.48
CA LEU A 27 5.74 -7.38 -3.67
C LEU A 27 4.23 -7.63 -3.59
N VAL A 28 3.49 -7.14 -4.58
CA VAL A 28 2.05 -7.42 -4.73
C VAL A 28 1.88 -8.45 -5.84
N ALA A 29 1.64 -9.71 -5.48
CA ALA A 29 1.54 -10.84 -6.40
C ALA A 29 0.13 -11.44 -6.46
N GLY A 30 -0.22 -12.06 -7.60
CA GLY A 30 -1.53 -12.69 -7.83
C GLY A 30 -1.78 -12.98 -9.31
N THR A 31 -2.85 -13.71 -9.63
CA THR A 31 -3.25 -14.05 -11.01
C THR A 31 -3.72 -12.83 -11.83
N PRO A 32 -3.73 -12.87 -13.17
CA PRO A 32 -4.34 -11.81 -13.97
C PRO A 32 -5.78 -11.52 -13.51
N GLY A 33 -6.14 -10.24 -13.40
CA GLY A 33 -7.46 -9.84 -12.90
C GLY A 33 -7.62 -9.83 -11.37
N SER A 34 -6.61 -10.25 -10.59
CA SER A 34 -6.69 -10.29 -9.11
C SER A 34 -6.66 -8.92 -8.40
N GLY A 35 -6.74 -7.81 -9.15
CA GLY A 35 -6.79 -6.48 -8.56
C GLY A 35 -5.46 -5.84 -8.15
N LYS A 36 -4.28 -6.37 -8.53
CA LYS A 36 -2.96 -5.77 -8.18
C LYS A 36 -2.82 -4.30 -8.56
N THR A 37 -3.18 -3.95 -9.80
CA THR A 37 -3.14 -2.56 -10.27
C THR A 37 -4.14 -1.68 -9.51
N ALA A 38 -5.33 -2.21 -9.21
CA ALA A 38 -6.34 -1.51 -8.43
C ALA A 38 -5.87 -1.28 -6.98
N PHE A 39 -5.23 -2.27 -6.37
CA PHE A 39 -4.60 -2.15 -5.05
C PHE A 39 -3.52 -1.06 -5.06
N SER A 40 -2.58 -1.10 -6.01
CA SER A 40 -1.52 -0.09 -6.11
C SER A 40 -2.09 1.33 -6.32
N ALA A 41 -3.11 1.46 -7.18
CA ALA A 41 -3.77 2.75 -7.41
C ALA A 41 -4.49 3.25 -6.15
N LYS A 42 -5.22 2.38 -5.45
CA LYS A 42 -5.90 2.74 -4.20
C LYS A 42 -4.91 3.13 -3.11
N PHE A 43 -3.83 2.37 -2.93
CA PHE A 43 -2.78 2.66 -1.97
C PHE A 43 -2.13 4.04 -2.19
N LEU A 44 -1.97 4.44 -3.45
CA LEU A 44 -1.49 5.76 -3.84
C LEU A 44 -2.55 6.85 -3.62
N TYR A 45 -3.81 6.59 -3.98
CA TYR A 45 -4.92 7.54 -3.90
C TYR A 45 -5.34 7.87 -2.46
N GLU A 46 -5.54 6.85 -1.64
CA GLU A 46 -5.79 6.98 -0.20
C GLU A 46 -4.57 7.55 0.54
N GLY A 47 -3.46 7.71 -0.19
CA GLY A 47 -2.17 7.97 0.36
C GLY A 47 -1.98 9.36 0.93
N ASP A 48 -2.91 10.28 0.70
CA ASP A 48 -2.63 11.67 0.98
C ASP A 48 -3.84 12.58 1.31
N PRO A 49 -4.09 12.85 2.61
CA PRO A 49 -4.89 13.99 3.05
C PRO A 49 -4.08 15.29 3.29
N GLN A 50 -2.75 15.31 3.10
CA GLN A 50 -1.83 16.38 3.56
C GLN A 50 -0.69 16.81 2.59
N GLY A 51 -0.67 16.39 1.33
CA GLY A 51 0.42 16.65 0.37
C GLY A 51 1.63 15.68 0.41
N ARG A 52 1.59 14.59 1.19
CA ARG A 52 2.72 13.63 1.29
C ARG A 52 2.61 12.54 0.23
N GLN A 53 3.34 12.70 -0.87
CA GLN A 53 3.50 11.68 -1.90
C GLN A 53 3.91 10.32 -1.30
N ARG A 54 3.08 9.29 -1.50
CA ARG A 54 3.52 7.89 -1.34
C ARG A 54 4.22 7.49 -2.63
N ASP A 55 5.54 7.30 -2.56
CA ASP A 55 6.33 6.84 -3.72
C ASP A 55 6.21 5.32 -3.85
N LEU A 56 5.49 4.84 -4.86
CA LEU A 56 5.43 3.43 -5.22
C LEU A 56 6.34 3.20 -6.43
N ARG A 57 7.56 2.72 -6.18
CA ARG A 57 8.46 2.33 -7.27
C ARG A 57 8.11 0.95 -7.78
N LEU A 58 7.41 0.92 -8.91
CA LEU A 58 7.23 -0.31 -9.67
C LEU A 58 8.59 -0.70 -10.26
N LEU A 59 9.22 -1.72 -9.68
CA LEU A 59 10.31 -2.42 -10.35
C LEU A 59 9.69 -3.15 -11.55
N ARG A 60 10.07 -2.72 -12.77
CA ARG A 60 9.73 -3.42 -14.00
C ARG A 60 10.72 -4.56 -14.23
#